data_AF-A0A075FRB5-F1
#
_entry.id   AF-A0A075FRB5-F1
#
_cell.length_a   1.000
_cell.length_b   1.000
_cell.length_c   1.000
_cell.angle_alpha   90.00
_cell.angle_beta   90.00
_cell.angle_gamma   90.00
#
_symmetry.space_group_name_H-M   'P 1'
#
loop_
_entity.id
_entity.type
_entity.pdbx_description
1 polymer ?
#
loop_
_entity_poly.entity_id
_entity_poly.type
_entity_poly.pdbx_seq_one_letter_code
_entity_poly.pdbx_strand_id
1 'polypeptide(L)'
;MIDKLIQDTEEKKQSEIDQMINQANYSTYIFDVTFRLWTVLSLLFIIMKETINNNWDEVDQRVEEFKETASELESNKVSMGNDVKSIVSAIKSRDDVTIINSIKGVIRTLGESLQIPVPHNEWREIETETKPSWGNLQFFYLFAVAIFESYYFEGMEMEEEKKISKANVIKYIPIVNGHFSDQLFDKNKYSTKTLRESNDTIEQLIDETTNKLQDLLKDSLKKVSLLN
;
A
#
# COMPACT_ATOMS: atom_id res chain seq x y z
N MET A 1 -5.98 37.79 37.06
CA MET A 1 -6.91 37.70 35.89
C MET A 1 -6.13 37.66 34.59
N ILE A 2 -5.09 38.49 34.41
CA ILE A 2 -4.18 38.46 33.26
C ILE A 2 -3.34 37.16 33.22
N ASP A 3 -2.79 36.72 34.36
CA ASP A 3 -1.96 35.50 34.40
C ASP A 3 -2.72 34.23 34.01
N LYS A 4 -4.01 34.15 34.36
CA LYS A 4 -4.89 33.04 33.97
C LYS A 4 -5.19 33.06 32.47
N LEU A 5 -5.36 34.24 31.88
CA LEU A 5 -5.54 34.40 30.43
C LEU A 5 -4.28 34.05 29.63
N ILE A 6 -3.09 34.35 30.15
CA ILE A 6 -1.81 33.98 29.54
C ILE A 6 -1.65 32.46 29.59
N GLN A 7 -1.87 31.84 30.76
CA GLN A 7 -1.83 30.40 30.93
C GLN A 7 -2.84 29.67 30.02
N ASP A 8 -4.10 30.10 30.00
CA ASP A 8 -5.15 29.52 29.14
C ASP A 8 -4.80 29.65 27.63
N THR A 9 -4.02 30.67 27.24
CA THR A 9 -3.56 30.88 25.86
C THR A 9 -2.36 30.00 25.50
N GLU A 10 -1.42 29.83 26.44
CA GLU A 10 -0.26 28.94 26.27
C GLU A 10 -0.69 27.47 26.24
N GLU A 11 -1.61 27.05 27.10
CA GLU A 11 -2.19 25.70 27.11
C GLU A 11 -2.94 25.39 25.81
N LYS A 12 -3.69 26.36 25.25
CA LYS A 12 -4.33 26.20 23.93
C LYS A 12 -3.32 26.04 22.80
N LYS A 13 -2.27 26.86 22.78
CA LYS A 13 -1.22 26.77 21.75
C LYS A 13 -0.47 25.43 21.82
N GLN A 14 -0.19 24.93 23.02
CA GLN A 14 0.43 23.62 23.19
C GLN A 14 -0.49 22.50 22.69
N SER A 15 -1.78 22.56 23.03
CA SER A 15 -2.78 21.60 22.54
C SER A 15 -2.90 21.59 21.00
N GLU A 16 -2.80 22.75 20.35
CA GLU A 16 -2.81 22.86 18.88
C GLU A 16 -1.57 22.21 18.25
N ILE A 17 -0.38 22.44 18.84
CA ILE A 17 0.88 21.83 18.40
C ILE A 17 0.82 20.30 18.56
N ASP A 18 0.35 19.81 19.71
CA ASP A 18 0.23 18.38 19.99
C ASP A 18 -0.74 17.70 18.99
N GLN A 19 -1.85 18.36 18.65
CA GLN A 19 -2.77 17.86 17.62
C GLN A 19 -2.10 17.78 16.24
N MET A 20 -1.34 18.81 15.85
CA MET A 20 -0.60 18.81 14.59
C MET A 20 0.45 17.70 14.52
N ILE A 21 1.20 17.48 15.61
CA ILE A 21 2.17 16.39 15.72
C ILE A 21 1.48 15.03 15.57
N ASN A 22 0.36 14.83 16.27
CA ASN A 22 -0.40 13.58 16.22
C ASN A 22 -0.96 13.30 14.82
N GLN A 23 -1.51 14.30 14.13
CA GLN A 23 -1.97 14.17 12.74
C GLN A 23 -0.80 13.85 11.78
N ALA A 24 0.36 14.49 11.97
CA ALA A 24 1.55 14.21 11.16
C ALA A 24 2.09 12.79 11.40
N ASN A 25 2.13 12.33 12.64
CA ASN A 25 2.54 10.97 13.00
C ASN A 25 1.58 9.94 12.42
N TYR A 26 0.27 10.16 12.54
CA TYR A 26 -0.74 9.29 11.97
C TYR A 26 -0.65 9.23 10.44
N SER A 27 -0.53 10.38 9.77
CA SER A 27 -0.35 10.43 8.31
C SER A 27 0.89 9.66 7.87
N THR A 28 1.99 9.80 8.61
CA THR A 28 3.25 9.10 8.34
C THR A 28 3.06 7.60 8.47
N TYR A 29 2.40 7.14 9.53
CA TYR A 29 2.06 5.75 9.73
C TYR A 29 1.22 5.20 8.55
N ILE A 30 0.19 5.93 8.11
CA ILE A 30 -0.65 5.49 6.99
C ILE A 30 0.15 5.41 5.69
N PHE A 31 0.99 6.41 5.38
CA PHE A 31 1.81 6.36 4.16
C PHE A 31 2.86 5.26 4.21
N ASP A 32 3.47 5.01 5.37
CA ASP A 32 4.43 3.93 5.56
C ASP A 32 3.77 2.56 5.32
N VAL A 33 2.61 2.32 5.92
CA VAL A 33 1.82 1.09 5.68
C VAL A 33 1.41 0.98 4.21
N THR A 34 0.93 2.05 3.60
CA THR A 34 0.51 2.08 2.18
C THR A 34 1.66 1.69 1.27
N PHE A 35 2.84 2.29 1.48
CA PHE A 35 4.03 2.01 0.69
C PHE A 35 4.50 0.56 0.86
N ARG A 36 4.50 0.04 2.09
CA ARG A 36 4.89 -1.36 2.33
C ARG A 36 3.90 -2.37 1.75
N LEU A 37 2.59 -2.11 1.82
CA LEU A 37 1.58 -2.93 1.16
C LEU A 37 1.81 -3.00 -0.36
N TRP A 38 2.08 -1.84 -0.97
CA TRP A 38 2.42 -1.74 -2.40
C TRP A 38 3.65 -2.58 -2.75
N THR A 39 4.73 -2.44 -1.98
CA THR A 39 5.97 -3.17 -2.16
C THR A 39 5.78 -4.68 -2.00
N VAL A 40 5.08 -5.13 -0.94
CA VAL A 40 4.80 -6.56 -0.75
C VAL A 40 4.02 -7.13 -1.93
N LEU A 41 2.96 -6.46 -2.39
CA LEU A 41 2.21 -6.93 -3.54
C LEU A 41 3.09 -7.01 -4.79
N SER A 42 3.88 -5.96 -5.07
CA SER A 42 4.84 -5.97 -6.18
C SER A 42 5.77 -7.19 -6.12
N LEU A 43 6.38 -7.45 -4.96
CA LEU A 43 7.28 -8.58 -4.76
C LEU A 43 6.59 -9.93 -4.97
N LEU A 44 5.35 -10.10 -4.47
CA LEU A 44 4.58 -11.32 -4.66
C LEU A 44 4.31 -11.62 -6.14
N PHE A 45 3.93 -10.61 -6.92
CA PHE A 45 3.69 -10.79 -8.36
C PHE A 45 4.99 -11.01 -9.16
N ILE A 46 6.10 -10.39 -8.76
CA ILE A 46 7.42 -10.70 -9.33
C ILE A 46 7.79 -12.16 -9.04
N ILE A 47 7.65 -12.61 -7.78
CA ILE A 47 7.93 -14.01 -7.41
C ILE A 47 7.07 -14.97 -8.24
N MET A 48 5.78 -14.69 -8.43
CA MET A 48 4.91 -15.51 -9.30
C MET A 48 5.44 -15.60 -10.74
N LYS A 49 5.76 -14.46 -11.35
CA LYS A 49 6.27 -14.39 -12.72
C LYS A 49 7.58 -15.17 -12.87
N GLU A 50 8.54 -14.91 -11.99
CA GLU A 50 9.87 -15.49 -12.08
C GLU A 50 9.88 -16.99 -11.75
N THR A 51 8.94 -17.45 -10.93
CA THR A 51 8.68 -18.89 -10.72
C THR A 51 8.31 -19.57 -12.03
N ILE A 52 7.40 -18.98 -12.82
CA ILE A 52 6.98 -19.56 -14.11
C ILE A 52 8.13 -19.51 -15.12
N ASN A 53 8.93 -18.46 -15.09
CA ASN A 53 10.13 -18.34 -15.92
C ASN A 53 11.28 -19.24 -15.47
N ASN A 54 11.12 -20.01 -14.38
CA ASN A 54 12.16 -20.82 -13.74
C ASN A 54 13.42 -20.02 -13.37
N ASN A 55 13.28 -18.72 -13.10
CA ASN A 55 14.36 -17.84 -12.70
C ASN A 55 14.52 -17.87 -11.17
N TRP A 56 15.10 -18.97 -10.68
CA TRP A 56 15.16 -19.26 -9.25
C TRP A 56 16.06 -18.33 -8.45
N ASP A 57 17.12 -17.79 -9.07
CA ASP A 57 18.00 -16.82 -8.42
C ASP A 57 17.23 -15.54 -8.08
N GLU A 58 16.42 -15.05 -9.02
CA GLU A 58 15.56 -13.88 -8.83
C GLU A 58 14.45 -14.16 -7.80
N VAL A 59 13.82 -15.35 -7.87
CA VAL A 59 12.84 -15.77 -6.85
C VAL A 59 13.46 -15.74 -5.46
N ASP A 60 14.64 -16.33 -5.28
CA ASP A 60 15.30 -16.41 -3.97
C ASP A 60 15.66 -15.00 -3.46
N GLN A 61 16.14 -14.11 -4.33
CA GLN A 61 16.41 -12.71 -3.96
C GLN A 61 15.14 -11.98 -3.51
N ARG A 62 14.07 -12.04 -4.31
CA ARG A 62 12.81 -11.31 -4.03
C ARG A 62 12.12 -11.81 -2.77
N VAL A 63 12.37 -13.05 -2.39
CA VAL A 63 11.83 -13.64 -1.17
C VAL A 63 12.50 -13.10 0.09
N GLU A 64 13.79 -12.80 0.04
CA GLU A 64 14.46 -12.12 1.15
C GLU A 64 13.94 -10.68 1.30
N GLU A 65 13.78 -9.95 0.20
CA GLU A 65 13.17 -8.60 0.21
C GLU A 65 11.72 -8.63 0.73
N PHE A 66 10.97 -9.67 0.36
CA PHE A 66 9.61 -9.89 0.86
C PHE A 66 9.58 -10.14 2.37
N LYS A 67 10.49 -10.95 2.92
CA LYS A 67 10.56 -11.22 4.37
C LYS A 67 10.83 -9.96 5.17
N GLU A 68 11.76 -9.13 4.70
CA GLU A 68 12.09 -7.86 5.34
C GLU A 68 10.87 -6.94 5.36
N THR A 69 10.27 -6.70 4.19
CA THR A 69 9.09 -5.84 4.07
C THR A 69 7.90 -6.39 4.89
N ALA A 70 7.75 -7.71 4.96
CA ALA A 70 6.70 -8.34 5.73
C ALA A 70 6.87 -8.15 7.24
N SER A 71 8.10 -8.24 7.74
CA SER A 71 8.42 -7.97 9.15
C SER A 71 8.11 -6.52 9.53
N GLU A 72 8.30 -5.58 8.62
CA GLU A 72 8.00 -4.17 8.85
C GLU A 72 6.48 -3.91 8.88
N LEU A 73 5.70 -4.58 8.03
CA LEU A 73 4.23 -4.57 8.12
C LEU A 73 3.72 -5.17 9.42
N GLU A 74 4.30 -6.29 9.88
CA GLU A 74 3.94 -6.86 11.19
C GLU A 74 4.27 -5.91 12.35
N SER A 75 5.38 -5.17 12.24
CA SER A 75 5.74 -4.13 13.21
C SER A 75 4.70 -3.00 13.26
N ASN A 76 4.12 -2.67 12.11
CA ASN A 76 2.96 -1.77 11.96
C ASN A 76 1.60 -2.42 12.29
N LYS A 77 1.60 -3.63 12.84
CA LYS A 77 0.41 -4.41 13.22
C LYS A 77 -0.50 -4.84 12.06
N VAL A 78 0.04 -4.86 10.84
CA VAL A 78 -0.60 -5.49 9.67
C VAL A 78 -0.14 -6.94 9.61
N SER A 79 -0.98 -7.86 10.11
CA SER A 79 -0.63 -9.27 10.23
C SER A 79 -0.69 -10.01 8.88
N MET A 80 0.35 -10.80 8.60
CA MET A 80 0.35 -11.80 7.52
C MET A 80 0.24 -13.24 8.06
N GLY A 81 -0.02 -13.40 9.36
CA GLY A 81 -0.20 -14.69 10.00
C GLY A 81 1.00 -15.64 9.78
N ASN A 82 0.71 -16.90 9.50
CA ASN A 82 1.76 -17.88 9.18
C ASN A 82 2.16 -17.86 7.69
N ASP A 83 1.56 -16.99 6.88
CA ASP A 83 1.67 -17.09 5.42
C ASP A 83 3.06 -16.70 4.90
N VAL A 84 3.79 -15.85 5.62
CA VAL A 84 5.21 -15.58 5.32
C VAL A 84 6.02 -16.88 5.38
N LYS A 85 5.83 -17.69 6.41
CA LYS A 85 6.50 -19.01 6.54
C LYS A 85 6.01 -19.99 5.48
N SER A 86 4.73 -19.93 5.13
CA SER A 86 4.14 -20.77 4.08
C SER A 86 4.78 -20.51 2.72
N ILE A 87 4.90 -19.24 2.31
CA ILE A 87 5.60 -18.86 1.07
C ILE A 87 7.03 -19.37 1.07
N VAL A 88 7.81 -19.07 2.13
CA VAL A 88 9.22 -19.48 2.22
C VAL A 88 9.38 -21.00 2.13
N SER A 89 8.44 -21.76 2.68
CA SER A 89 8.44 -23.22 2.59
C SER A 89 8.04 -23.71 1.19
N ALA A 90 7.07 -23.05 0.54
CA ALA A 90 6.66 -23.35 -0.82
C ALA A 90 7.77 -23.10 -1.84
N ILE A 91 8.55 -22.03 -1.70
CA ILE A 91 9.66 -21.75 -2.62
C ILE A 91 10.72 -22.87 -2.60
N LYS A 92 10.94 -23.51 -1.45
CA LYS A 92 11.85 -24.65 -1.34
C LYS A 92 11.39 -25.88 -2.11
N SER A 93 10.08 -26.03 -2.37
CA SER A 93 9.59 -27.14 -3.19
C SER A 93 9.86 -26.94 -4.67
N ARG A 94 10.19 -25.71 -5.11
CA ARG A 94 10.37 -25.33 -6.53
C ARG A 94 9.17 -25.74 -7.40
N ASP A 95 7.99 -25.81 -6.79
CA ASP A 95 6.72 -26.21 -7.42
C ASP A 95 5.86 -24.97 -7.60
N ASP A 96 5.59 -24.62 -8.84
CA ASP A 96 4.86 -23.40 -9.23
C ASP A 96 3.46 -23.34 -8.62
N VAL A 97 2.72 -24.44 -8.65
CA VAL A 97 1.36 -24.53 -8.08
C VAL A 97 1.37 -24.27 -6.58
N THR A 98 2.29 -24.90 -5.84
CA THR A 98 2.42 -24.71 -4.38
C THR A 98 2.82 -23.28 -4.03
N ILE A 99 3.73 -22.67 -4.80
CA ILE A 99 4.17 -21.28 -4.63
C ILE A 99 3.01 -20.32 -4.89
N ILE A 100 2.33 -20.45 -6.03
CA ILE A 100 1.21 -19.58 -6.41
C ILE A 100 0.06 -19.68 -5.39
N ASN A 101 -0.26 -20.88 -4.91
CA ASN A 101 -1.30 -21.05 -3.89
C ASN A 101 -0.92 -20.40 -2.56
N SER A 102 0.36 -20.44 -2.18
CA SER A 102 0.85 -19.75 -0.97
C SER A 102 0.77 -18.24 -1.11
N ILE A 103 1.08 -17.70 -2.30
CA ILE A 103 0.97 -16.26 -2.60
C ILE A 103 -0.49 -15.79 -2.54
N LYS A 104 -1.42 -16.57 -3.11
CA LYS A 104 -2.87 -16.31 -2.96
C LYS A 104 -3.30 -16.27 -1.49
N GLY A 105 -2.71 -17.14 -0.66
CA GLY A 105 -2.89 -17.14 0.79
C GLY A 105 -2.52 -15.79 1.42
N VAL A 106 -1.31 -15.28 1.14
CA VAL A 106 -0.86 -13.98 1.64
C VAL A 106 -1.77 -12.84 1.19
N ILE A 107 -2.14 -12.79 -0.10
CA ILE A 107 -3.03 -11.75 -0.63
C ILE A 107 -4.39 -11.77 0.09
N ARG A 108 -4.93 -12.95 0.40
CA ARG A 108 -6.17 -13.04 1.17
C ARG A 108 -6.00 -12.52 2.60
N THR A 109 -4.97 -12.99 3.30
CA THR A 109 -4.73 -12.62 4.70
C THR A 109 -4.43 -11.13 4.87
N LEU A 110 -3.67 -10.52 3.95
CA LEU A 110 -3.46 -9.07 3.92
C LEU A 110 -4.79 -8.32 3.77
N GLY A 111 -5.65 -8.74 2.85
CA GLY A 111 -6.97 -8.14 2.67
C GLY A 111 -7.84 -8.22 3.93
N GLU A 112 -7.81 -9.36 4.62
CA GLU A 112 -8.52 -9.56 5.90
C GLU A 112 -7.94 -8.68 7.02
N SER A 113 -6.62 -8.50 7.05
CA SER A 113 -5.92 -7.69 8.06
C SER A 113 -6.26 -6.20 7.98
N LEU A 114 -6.77 -5.72 6.85
CA LEU A 114 -7.16 -4.32 6.67
C LEU A 114 -8.65 -4.06 6.99
N GLN A 115 -9.42 -5.11 7.31
CA GLN A 115 -10.84 -4.98 7.69
C GLN A 115 -11.05 -4.71 9.18
N ILE A 116 -10.00 -4.82 9.99
CA ILE A 116 -10.05 -4.54 11.43
C ILE A 116 -9.94 -3.02 11.70
N PRO A 117 -10.34 -2.54 12.88
CA PRO A 117 -10.09 -1.15 13.29
C PRO A 117 -8.59 -0.81 13.29
N VAL A 118 -8.24 0.48 13.20
CA VAL A 118 -6.85 0.92 13.27
C VAL A 118 -6.14 0.28 14.49
N PRO A 119 -4.96 -0.35 14.32
CA PRO A 119 -4.38 -1.21 15.35
C PRO A 119 -3.92 -0.47 16.61
N HIS A 120 -3.55 0.80 16.45
CA HIS A 120 -3.09 1.69 17.51
C HIS A 120 -4.29 2.47 18.06
N ASN A 121 -4.59 2.31 19.35
CA ASN A 121 -5.78 2.91 19.95
C ASN A 121 -5.71 4.45 19.92
N GLU A 122 -4.51 5.01 20.07
CA GLU A 122 -4.22 6.44 19.96
C GLU A 122 -4.64 7.04 18.61
N TRP A 123 -4.70 6.24 17.53
CA TRP A 123 -5.07 6.70 16.19
C TRP A 123 -6.58 6.76 15.95
N ARG A 124 -7.39 6.14 16.79
CA ARG A 124 -8.86 6.07 16.58
C ARG A 124 -9.53 7.43 16.59
N GLU A 125 -9.01 8.36 17.40
CA GLU A 125 -9.55 9.72 17.49
C GLU A 125 -9.12 10.62 16.32
N ILE A 126 -8.02 10.28 15.65
CA ILE A 126 -7.40 11.08 14.58
C ILE A 126 -7.83 10.61 13.18
N GLU A 127 -8.20 9.33 13.05
CA GLU A 127 -8.56 8.69 11.78
C GLU A 127 -9.66 9.44 11.01
N THR A 128 -10.64 10.02 11.70
CA THR A 128 -11.78 10.70 11.06
C THR A 128 -11.43 12.07 10.46
N GLU A 129 -10.33 12.68 10.90
CA GLU A 129 -9.91 14.02 10.50
C GLU A 129 -8.84 14.01 9.40
N THR A 130 -8.17 12.88 9.19
CA THR A 130 -6.97 12.77 8.34
C THR A 130 -7.23 11.87 7.13
N LYS A 131 -6.76 12.28 5.95
CA LYS A 131 -6.79 11.47 4.73
C LYS A 131 -5.40 11.39 4.08
N PRO A 132 -4.95 10.21 3.62
CA PRO A 132 -5.63 8.92 3.72
C PRO A 132 -5.74 8.43 5.18
N SER A 133 -6.77 7.64 5.45
CA SER A 133 -7.05 7.05 6.76
C SER A 133 -6.95 5.51 6.70
N TRP A 134 -6.85 4.84 7.84
CA TRP A 134 -6.77 3.38 7.92
C TRP A 134 -7.92 2.69 7.18
N GLY A 135 -9.17 3.11 7.42
CA GLY A 135 -10.34 2.58 6.71
C GLY A 135 -10.34 2.81 5.19
N ASN A 136 -9.42 3.64 4.67
CA ASN A 136 -9.23 3.82 3.23
C ASN A 136 -8.25 2.81 2.62
N LEU A 137 -7.39 2.18 3.44
CA LEU A 137 -6.34 1.27 2.97
C LEU A 137 -6.88 0.04 2.24
N GLN A 138 -8.07 -0.45 2.58
CA GLN A 138 -8.72 -1.54 1.85
C GLN A 138 -8.95 -1.21 0.36
N PHE A 139 -9.29 0.05 0.03
CA PHE A 139 -9.52 0.45 -1.36
C PHE A 139 -8.20 0.56 -2.11
N PHE A 140 -7.18 1.10 -1.46
CA PHE A 140 -5.83 1.13 -2.01
C PHE A 140 -5.28 -0.28 -2.23
N TYR A 141 -5.51 -1.19 -1.29
CA TYR A 141 -5.10 -2.58 -1.40
C TYR A 141 -5.73 -3.28 -2.60
N LEU A 142 -7.05 -3.15 -2.77
CA LEU A 142 -7.75 -3.71 -3.94
C LEU A 142 -7.25 -3.13 -5.26
N PHE A 143 -6.93 -1.83 -5.28
CA PHE A 143 -6.32 -1.18 -6.42
C PHE A 143 -4.93 -1.73 -6.74
N ALA A 144 -4.07 -1.86 -5.73
CA ALA A 144 -2.72 -2.38 -5.88
C ALA A 144 -2.73 -3.82 -6.42
N VAL A 145 -3.60 -4.68 -5.87
CA VAL A 145 -3.80 -6.04 -6.40
C VAL A 145 -4.21 -5.99 -7.87
N ALA A 146 -5.22 -5.20 -8.22
CA ALA A 146 -5.70 -5.12 -9.61
C ALA A 146 -4.63 -4.63 -10.60
N ILE A 147 -3.77 -3.69 -10.17
CA ILE A 147 -2.66 -3.20 -11.00
C ILE A 147 -1.64 -4.29 -11.24
N PHE A 148 -1.17 -4.96 -10.18
CA PHE A 148 -0.11 -5.95 -10.33
C PHE A 148 -0.63 -7.22 -11.02
N GLU A 149 -1.89 -7.58 -10.83
CA GLU A 149 -2.57 -8.59 -11.65
C GLU A 149 -2.55 -8.21 -13.12
N SER A 150 -2.95 -6.98 -13.45
CA SER A 150 -2.96 -6.52 -14.84
C SER A 150 -1.57 -6.54 -15.47
N TYR A 151 -0.55 -6.12 -14.73
CA TYR A 151 0.84 -6.13 -15.21
C TYR A 151 1.34 -7.55 -15.41
N TYR A 152 1.04 -8.44 -14.46
CA TYR A 152 1.38 -9.86 -14.55
C TYR A 152 0.73 -10.54 -15.76
N PHE A 153 -0.59 -10.37 -15.96
CA PHE A 153 -1.30 -10.98 -17.09
C PHE A 153 -0.85 -10.42 -18.44
N GLU A 154 -0.46 -9.14 -18.49
CA GLU A 154 0.14 -8.54 -19.68
C GLU A 154 1.49 -9.19 -20.03
N GLY A 155 2.35 -9.44 -19.04
CA GLY A 155 3.61 -10.17 -19.25
C GLY A 155 3.44 -11.65 -19.59
N MET A 156 2.30 -12.25 -19.25
CA MET A 156 1.95 -13.65 -19.52
C MET A 156 1.11 -13.84 -20.79
N GLU A 157 0.83 -12.77 -21.55
CA GLU A 157 -0.02 -12.79 -22.75
C GLU A 157 -1.45 -13.34 -22.51
N MET A 158 -1.99 -13.15 -21.30
CA MET A 158 -3.32 -13.62 -20.89
C MET A 158 -4.38 -12.53 -21.11
N GLU A 159 -4.84 -12.39 -22.36
CA GLU A 159 -5.65 -11.23 -22.80
C GLU A 159 -7.02 -11.07 -22.09
N GLU A 160 -7.73 -12.16 -21.77
CA GLU A 160 -9.03 -12.05 -21.10
C GLU A 160 -8.87 -11.66 -19.61
N GLU A 161 -7.91 -12.25 -18.91
CA GLU A 161 -7.59 -11.91 -17.53
C GLU A 161 -7.02 -10.49 -17.41
N LYS A 162 -6.18 -10.09 -18.36
CA LYS A 162 -5.70 -8.70 -18.52
C LYS A 162 -6.86 -7.73 -18.67
N LYS A 163 -7.87 -8.05 -19.49
CA LYS A 163 -9.04 -7.19 -19.68
C LYS A 163 -9.86 -7.03 -18.39
N ILE A 164 -10.04 -8.11 -17.62
CA ILE A 164 -10.77 -8.09 -16.35
C ILE A 164 -10.01 -7.26 -15.30
N SER A 165 -8.72 -7.49 -15.15
CA SER A 165 -7.87 -6.75 -14.21
C SER A 165 -7.75 -5.27 -14.58
N LYS A 166 -7.55 -4.90 -15.86
CA LYS A 166 -7.59 -3.49 -16.32
C LYS A 166 -8.93 -2.82 -16.01
N ALA A 167 -10.06 -3.53 -16.16
CA ALA A 167 -11.37 -2.99 -15.78
C ALA A 167 -11.47 -2.71 -14.28
N ASN A 168 -10.89 -3.56 -13.43
CA ASN A 168 -10.80 -3.32 -11.99
C ASN A 168 -9.91 -2.11 -11.65
N VAL A 169 -8.76 -1.95 -12.32
CA VAL A 169 -7.91 -0.76 -12.16
C VAL A 169 -8.70 0.51 -12.46
N ILE A 170 -9.38 0.57 -13.61
CA ILE A 170 -10.22 1.71 -14.01
C ILE A 170 -11.30 2.01 -12.96
N LYS A 171 -11.91 0.96 -12.38
CA LYS A 171 -12.94 1.08 -11.35
C LYS A 171 -12.38 1.67 -10.06
N TYR A 172 -11.19 1.28 -9.64
CA TYR A 172 -10.63 1.68 -8.34
C TYR A 172 -9.92 3.03 -8.35
N ILE A 173 -9.33 3.47 -9.48
CA ILE A 173 -8.66 4.79 -9.58
C ILE A 173 -9.47 5.94 -8.99
N PRO A 174 -10.74 6.20 -9.38
CA PRO A 174 -11.49 7.33 -8.84
C PRO A 174 -11.79 7.18 -7.34
N ILE A 175 -11.99 5.95 -6.86
CA ILE A 175 -12.24 5.65 -5.44
C ILE A 175 -10.99 5.99 -4.63
N VAL A 176 -9.85 5.42 -5.02
CA VAL A 176 -8.58 5.64 -4.34
C VAL A 176 -8.19 7.12 -4.38
N ASN A 177 -8.34 7.79 -5.53
CA ASN A 177 -8.00 9.22 -5.61
C ASN A 177 -8.85 10.06 -4.65
N GLY A 178 -10.16 9.80 -4.54
CA GLY A 178 -11.03 10.51 -3.61
C GLY A 178 -10.70 10.25 -2.12
N HIS A 179 -10.20 9.07 -1.79
CA HIS A 179 -9.78 8.73 -0.43
C HIS A 179 -8.37 9.23 -0.08
N PHE A 180 -7.51 9.43 -1.08
CA PHE A 180 -6.17 9.97 -0.94
C PHE A 180 -6.10 11.47 -1.29
N SER A 181 -7.22 12.20 -1.14
CA SER A 181 -7.29 13.66 -1.34
C SER A 181 -6.70 14.12 -2.67
N ASP A 182 -6.90 13.32 -3.72
CA ASP A 182 -6.42 13.57 -5.08
C ASP A 182 -4.90 13.63 -5.23
N GLN A 183 -4.18 13.03 -4.27
CA GLN A 183 -2.73 13.07 -4.23
C GLN A 183 -2.06 11.93 -5.00
N LEU A 184 -2.75 10.82 -5.30
CA LEU A 184 -2.10 9.64 -5.87
C LEU A 184 -2.04 9.64 -7.39
N PHE A 185 -3.09 10.12 -8.08
CA PHE A 185 -3.16 10.03 -9.54
C PHE A 185 -3.58 11.35 -10.18
N ASP A 186 -3.03 11.63 -11.36
CA ASP A 186 -3.57 12.66 -12.23
C ASP A 186 -4.96 12.22 -12.74
N LYS A 187 -5.99 12.93 -12.28
CA LYS A 187 -7.40 12.70 -12.65
C LYS A 187 -7.68 12.75 -14.15
N ASN A 188 -6.84 13.46 -14.91
CA ASN A 188 -7.04 13.66 -16.34
C ASN A 188 -6.26 12.65 -17.19
N LYS A 189 -5.25 11.99 -16.61
CA LYS A 189 -4.36 11.08 -17.34
C LYS A 189 -4.95 9.69 -17.51
N TYR A 190 -5.48 9.12 -16.43
CA TYR A 190 -5.94 7.73 -16.39
C TYR A 190 -7.46 7.62 -16.52
N SER A 191 -7.94 7.86 -17.73
CA SER A 191 -9.34 7.65 -18.11
C SER A 191 -9.58 6.20 -18.59
N THR A 192 -10.85 5.79 -18.62
CA THR A 192 -11.26 4.53 -19.27
C THR A 192 -10.77 4.42 -20.71
N LYS A 193 -10.63 5.55 -21.41
CA LYS A 193 -10.13 5.60 -22.78
C LYS A 193 -8.63 5.31 -22.84
N THR A 194 -7.83 6.05 -22.07
CA THR A 194 -6.37 5.92 -22.06
C THR A 194 -5.91 4.54 -21.58
N LEU A 195 -6.55 3.96 -20.56
CA LEU A 195 -6.21 2.62 -20.06
C LEU A 195 -6.61 1.47 -20.99
N ARG A 196 -7.52 1.71 -21.96
CA ARG A 196 -7.92 0.71 -22.97
C ARG A 196 -7.10 0.76 -24.26
N GLU A 197 -6.55 1.92 -24.59
CA GLU A 197 -5.98 2.19 -25.92
C GLU A 197 -4.44 2.11 -25.98
N SER A 198 -3.75 2.09 -24.84
CA SER A 198 -2.28 2.09 -24.78
C SER A 198 -1.76 0.94 -23.90
N ASN A 199 -0.86 0.12 -24.46
CA ASN A 199 -0.28 -1.04 -23.77
C ASN A 199 0.60 -0.63 -22.58
N ASP A 200 1.38 0.45 -22.71
CA ASP A 200 2.35 0.88 -21.68
C ASP A 200 1.71 1.58 -20.46
N THR A 201 0.38 1.68 -20.42
CA THR A 201 -0.32 2.53 -19.44
C THR A 201 -0.29 1.97 -18.02
N ILE A 202 -0.22 0.64 -17.85
CA ILE A 202 -0.16 0.02 -16.52
C ILE A 202 1.23 0.16 -15.90
N GLU A 203 2.29 -0.04 -16.68
CA GLU A 203 3.67 0.15 -16.22
C GLU A 203 3.91 1.62 -15.82
N GLN A 204 3.49 2.57 -16.65
CA GLN A 204 3.54 3.99 -16.29
C GLN A 204 2.77 4.31 -15.01
N LEU A 205 1.60 3.70 -14.82
CA LEU A 205 0.81 3.88 -13.61
C LEU A 205 1.51 3.30 -12.38
N ILE A 206 2.20 2.15 -12.51
CA ILE A 206 3.02 1.57 -11.43
C ILE A 206 4.15 2.52 -11.05
N ASP A 207 4.90 3.02 -12.03
CA ASP A 207 6.04 3.92 -11.78
C ASP A 207 5.61 5.22 -11.11
N GLU A 208 4.55 5.85 -11.63
CA GLU A 208 4.02 7.09 -11.07
C GLU A 208 3.48 6.89 -9.65
N THR A 209 2.75 5.79 -9.41
CA THR A 209 2.22 5.49 -8.08
C THR A 209 3.36 5.25 -7.10
N THR A 210 4.39 4.50 -7.50
CA THR A 210 5.56 4.21 -6.68
C THR A 210 6.29 5.50 -6.29
N ASN A 211 6.60 6.34 -7.27
CA ASN A 211 7.27 7.62 -7.03
C ASN A 211 6.42 8.52 -6.12
N LYS A 212 5.11 8.58 -6.37
CA LYS A 212 4.21 9.43 -5.60
C LYS A 212 4.09 9.00 -4.14
N LEU A 213 4.01 7.69 -3.87
CA LEU A 213 4.00 7.16 -2.51
C LEU A 213 5.31 7.46 -1.77
N GLN A 214 6.45 7.32 -2.44
CA GLN A 214 7.75 7.67 -1.85
C GLN A 214 7.83 9.15 -1.49
N ASP A 215 7.37 10.03 -2.37
CA ASP A 215 7.37 11.48 -2.12
C ASP A 215 6.45 11.84 -0.95
N LEU A 216 5.23 11.28 -0.91
CA LEU A 216 4.29 11.51 0.19
C LEU A 216 4.83 11.05 1.54
N LEU A 217 5.49 9.88 1.58
CA LEU A 217 6.13 9.37 2.79
C LEU A 217 7.29 10.27 3.24
N LYS A 218 8.17 10.68 2.31
CA LYS A 218 9.28 11.61 2.60
C LYS A 218 8.78 12.95 3.14
N ASP A 219 7.74 13.52 2.51
CA ASP A 219 7.15 14.78 2.95
C ASP A 219 6.51 14.65 4.33
N SER A 220 5.86 13.52 4.62
CA SER A 220 5.27 13.26 5.94
C SER A 220 6.34 13.14 7.02
N LEU A 221 7.42 12.39 6.77
CA LEU A 221 8.57 12.27 7.67
C LEU A 221 9.22 13.63 7.95
N LYS A 222 9.37 14.47 6.92
CA LYS A 222 9.90 15.82 7.06
C LYS A 222 9.01 16.72 7.90
N LYS A 223 7.68 16.60 7.79
CA LYS A 223 6.74 17.34 8.65
C LYS A 223 6.89 16.94 10.11
N VAL A 224 6.96 15.64 10.40
CA VAL A 224 7.21 15.14 11.76
C VAL A 224 8.53 15.67 12.31
N SER A 225 9.60 15.70 11.53
CA SER A 225 10.91 16.19 12.00
C SER A 225 10.99 17.71 12.21
N LEU A 226 10.06 18.48 11.63
CA LEU A 226 9.98 19.94 11.82
C LEU A 226 9.08 20.34 12.99
N LEU A 227 8.22 19.42 13.45
CA LEU A 227 7.27 19.65 14.54
C LEU A 227 7.77 19.09 15.89
N ASN A 228 8.76 18.19 15.88
CA ASN A 228 9.49 17.69 17.06
C ASN A 228 10.76 18.50 17.32
#